data_AF-Q9XBX6-F1
#
_entry.id   AF-Q9XBX6-F1
#
_cell.length_a   1.000
_cell.length_b   1.000
_cell.length_c   1.000
_cell.angle_alpha   90.00
_cell.angle_beta   90.00
_cell.angle_gamma   90.00
#
_symmetry.space_group_name_H-M   'P 1'
#
loop_
_entity.id
_entity.type
_entity.pdbx_description
1 polymer ?
#
loop_
_entity_poly.entity_id
_entity_poly.type
_entity_poly.pdbx_seq_one_letter_code
_entity_poly.pdbx_strand_id
1 'polypeptide(L)'
;GVVWGPIKDMIHISHGPVGCGQYSRAGRRNYYVGTTGVNSFGTMNFTSDFQEKDIVFGGDKKLAKLIEEIETLFPLNKGISIQSECPIGLIGDDIEAVSKVKGAELNKPVVPVRCEGFRGVSQSLGHHIANDVIRDWVLPRRDAEEFAGTPYDIAIIGDYNIGG
;
A
#
# COMPACT_ATOMS: atom_id res chain seq x y z
N GLY A 1 -7.89 -1.20 0.42
CA GLY A 1 -8.47 -0.27 -0.59
C GLY A 1 -8.73 -0.99 -1.92
N VAL A 2 -9.57 -0.43 -2.79
CA VAL A 2 -9.98 -1.06 -4.07
C VAL A 2 -8.83 -1.15 -5.08
N VAL A 3 -8.01 -0.09 -5.18
CA VAL A 3 -6.96 0.02 -6.22
C VAL A 3 -5.67 -0.70 -5.83
N TRP A 4 -5.15 -0.43 -4.63
CA TRP A 4 -3.86 -0.98 -4.19
C TRP A 4 -3.92 -2.45 -3.80
N GLY A 5 -4.96 -2.87 -3.07
CA GLY A 5 -5.04 -4.22 -2.47
C GLY A 5 -4.87 -5.41 -3.44
N PRO A 6 -5.31 -5.32 -4.71
CA PRO A 6 -5.08 -6.36 -5.71
C PRO A 6 -3.63 -6.53 -6.21
N ILE A 7 -2.70 -5.61 -5.91
CA ILE A 7 -1.30 -5.70 -6.37
C ILE A 7 -0.58 -6.78 -5.56
N LYS A 8 -0.54 -7.99 -6.13
CA LYS A 8 -0.31 -9.21 -5.37
C LYS A 8 1.04 -9.33 -4.65
N ASP A 9 2.13 -8.83 -5.22
CA ASP A 9 3.51 -9.02 -4.73
C ASP A 9 4.04 -7.83 -3.91
N MET A 10 3.17 -6.86 -3.61
CA MET A 10 3.39 -5.81 -2.62
C MET A 10 2.69 -6.12 -1.29
N ILE A 11 3.23 -5.58 -0.20
CA ILE A 11 2.57 -5.58 1.11
C ILE A 11 1.85 -4.24 1.30
N HIS A 12 0.58 -4.30 1.70
CA HIS A 12 -0.26 -3.13 1.94
C HIS A 12 -0.54 -2.99 3.43
N ILE A 13 0.09 -2.00 4.07
CA ILE A 13 -0.12 -1.68 5.48
C ILE A 13 -1.38 -0.83 5.60
N SER A 14 -2.39 -1.33 6.29
CA SER A 14 -3.51 -0.51 6.80
C SER A 14 -3.00 0.25 8.02
N HIS A 15 -2.58 1.49 7.80
CA HIS A 15 -1.87 2.29 8.79
C HIS A 15 -2.85 3.10 9.63
N GLY A 16 -3.10 2.61 10.84
CA GLY A 16 -4.09 3.11 11.78
C GLY A 16 -4.48 2.03 12.78
N PRO A 17 -5.65 2.17 13.44
CA PRO A 17 -6.23 1.14 14.31
C PRO A 17 -6.56 -0.16 13.56
N VAL A 18 -6.94 -1.22 14.28
CA VAL A 18 -7.18 -2.56 13.70
C VAL A 18 -8.36 -2.64 12.71
N GLY A 19 -9.30 -1.70 12.79
CA GLY A 19 -10.64 -1.82 12.18
C GLY A 19 -10.64 -1.94 10.65
N CYS A 20 -10.11 -0.95 9.93
CA CYS A 20 -10.30 -0.86 8.49
C CYS A 20 -9.64 -2.03 7.75
N GLY A 21 -8.41 -2.38 8.15
CA GLY A 21 -7.71 -3.56 7.62
C GLY A 21 -8.48 -4.85 7.87
N GLN A 22 -9.07 -5.04 9.06
CA GLN A 22 -9.79 -6.25 9.41
C GLN A 22 -11.09 -6.42 8.62
N TYR A 23 -11.93 -5.38 8.55
CA TYR A 23 -13.20 -5.47 7.82
C TYR A 23 -13.03 -5.58 6.31
N SER A 24 -11.93 -5.06 5.76
CA SER A 24 -11.63 -5.16 4.33
C SER A 24 -10.82 -6.40 3.94
N ARG A 25 -10.31 -7.17 4.92
CA ARG A 25 -9.49 -8.36 4.70
C ARG A 25 -10.26 -9.41 3.89
N ALA A 26 -9.79 -9.66 2.67
CA ALA A 26 -10.33 -10.69 1.76
C ALA A 26 -11.85 -10.59 1.49
N GLY A 27 -12.49 -9.46 1.80
CA GLY A 27 -13.93 -9.25 1.53
C GLY A 27 -14.23 -9.04 0.03
N ARG A 28 -13.23 -8.66 -0.75
CA ARG A 28 -13.32 -8.47 -2.20
C ARG A 28 -12.59 -9.58 -2.95
N ARG A 29 -13.24 -10.15 -3.97
CA ARG A 29 -12.76 -11.34 -4.72
C ARG A 29 -11.82 -11.02 -5.88
N ASN A 30 -10.87 -10.10 -5.68
CA ASN A 30 -9.80 -9.85 -6.67
C ASN A 30 -8.81 -11.02 -6.72
N TYR A 31 -8.97 -11.89 -7.70
CA TYR A 31 -8.20 -13.12 -7.82
C TYR A 31 -6.75 -12.84 -8.23
N TYR A 32 -5.84 -13.68 -7.73
CA TYR A 32 -4.43 -13.66 -8.10
C TYR A 32 -3.85 -15.08 -8.07
N VAL A 33 -2.73 -15.27 -8.77
CA VAL A 33 -1.92 -16.49 -8.70
C VAL A 33 -0.61 -16.18 -7.98
N GLY A 34 -0.32 -16.92 -6.92
CA GLY A 34 0.87 -16.80 -6.09
C GLY A 34 0.82 -17.69 -4.85
N THR A 35 1.90 -17.71 -4.07
CA THR A 35 1.98 -18.38 -2.77
C THR A 35 1.78 -17.34 -1.67
N THR A 36 0.58 -17.30 -1.09
CA THR A 36 0.20 -16.31 -0.08
C THR A 36 1.13 -16.38 1.15
N GLY A 37 1.64 -15.22 1.59
CA GLY A 37 2.58 -15.12 2.71
C GLY A 37 4.04 -15.35 2.35
N VAL A 38 4.32 -15.72 1.09
CA VAL A 38 5.69 -15.91 0.58
C VAL A 38 6.02 -14.87 -0.49
N ASN A 39 5.39 -14.96 -1.66
CA ASN A 39 5.62 -14.04 -2.78
C ASN A 39 4.36 -13.27 -3.21
N SER A 40 3.26 -13.46 -2.49
CA SER A 40 2.01 -12.76 -2.72
C SER A 40 1.25 -12.55 -1.41
N PHE A 41 0.46 -11.48 -1.31
CA PHE A 41 -0.04 -11.00 -0.03
C PHE A 41 -1.50 -10.53 -0.05
N GLY A 42 -2.20 -10.64 -1.18
CA GLY A 42 -3.49 -9.99 -1.43
C GLY A 42 -4.66 -10.37 -0.51
N THR A 43 -4.55 -11.43 0.30
CA THR A 43 -5.59 -11.87 1.28
C THR A 43 -5.16 -11.73 2.74
N MET A 44 -3.97 -11.19 2.99
CA MET A 44 -3.45 -10.92 4.34
C MET A 44 -3.85 -9.51 4.79
N ASN A 45 -3.89 -9.31 6.11
CA ASN A 45 -4.07 -7.99 6.72
C ASN A 45 -2.77 -7.61 7.44
N PHE A 46 -2.05 -6.64 6.89
CA PHE A 46 -0.93 -5.99 7.56
C PHE A 46 -1.44 -4.66 8.11
N THR A 47 -1.23 -4.42 9.39
CA THR A 47 -1.69 -3.20 10.05
C THR A 47 -0.68 -2.76 11.09
N SER A 48 -0.60 -1.46 11.33
CA SER A 48 0.17 -0.91 12.43
C SER A 48 -0.56 -1.00 13.77
N ASP A 49 -1.84 -1.37 13.79
CA ASP A 49 -2.66 -1.55 15.00
C ASP A 49 -2.45 -0.45 16.04
N PHE A 50 -2.83 0.78 15.68
CA PHE A 50 -2.66 1.95 16.55
C PHE A 50 -3.35 1.75 17.89
N GLN A 51 -2.57 1.98 18.93
CA GLN A 51 -3.04 2.09 20.31
C GLN A 51 -3.10 3.57 20.70
N GLU A 52 -3.67 3.87 21.87
CA GLU A 52 -3.81 5.24 22.35
C GLU A 52 -2.49 6.02 22.37
N LYS A 53 -1.38 5.36 22.78
CA LYS A 53 -0.05 5.98 22.73
C LYS A 53 0.37 6.44 21.33
N ASP A 54 -0.05 5.73 20.29
CA ASP A 54 0.31 6.05 18.90
C ASP A 54 -0.51 7.26 18.42
N ILE A 55 -1.73 7.43 18.94
CA ILE A 55 -2.55 8.63 18.72
C ILE A 55 -1.94 9.84 19.43
N VAL A 56 -1.47 9.67 20.67
CA VAL A 56 -0.93 10.77 21.49
C VAL A 56 0.45 11.23 21.01
N PHE A 57 1.32 10.29 20.59
CA PHE A 57 2.72 10.58 20.30
C PHE A 57 3.11 10.46 18.82
N GLY A 58 2.16 10.14 17.95
CA GLY A 58 2.40 9.91 16.53
C GLY A 58 2.88 8.48 16.23
N GLY A 59 2.65 8.06 14.99
CA GLY A 59 2.90 6.71 14.50
C GLY A 59 4.18 6.53 13.69
N ASP A 60 4.87 7.61 13.29
CA ASP A 60 5.99 7.54 12.34
C ASP A 60 7.12 6.60 12.78
N LYS A 61 7.48 6.61 14.06
CA LYS A 61 8.52 5.71 14.61
C LYS A 61 8.07 4.24 14.57
N LYS A 62 6.79 3.99 14.86
CA LYS A 62 6.19 2.65 14.78
C LYS A 62 6.13 2.17 13.34
N LEU A 63 5.79 3.05 12.40
CA LEU A 63 5.75 2.76 10.97
C LEU A 63 7.14 2.40 10.43
N ALA A 64 8.17 3.17 10.76
CA ALA A 64 9.54 2.88 10.37
C ALA A 64 9.99 1.50 10.87
N LYS A 65 9.66 1.17 12.13
CA LYS A 65 9.98 -0.13 12.71
C LYS A 65 9.21 -1.28 12.05
N LEU A 66 7.92 -1.07 11.79
CA LEU A 66 7.05 -2.04 11.12
C LEU A 66 7.57 -2.40 9.72
N ILE A 67 8.09 -1.42 8.98
CA ILE A 67 8.70 -1.65 7.66
C ILE A 67 9.93 -2.58 7.77
N GLU A 68 10.80 -2.37 8.77
CA GLU A 68 11.96 -3.25 9.01
C GLU A 68 11.54 -4.68 9.36
N GLU A 69 10.49 -4.82 10.17
CA GLU A 69 9.93 -6.13 10.55
C GLU A 69 9.33 -6.85 9.34
N ILE A 70 8.63 -6.12 8.46
CA ILE A 70 8.09 -6.66 7.21
C ILE A 70 9.23 -7.17 6.32
N GLU A 71 10.32 -6.43 6.15
CA GLU A 71 11.45 -6.87 5.34
C GLU A 71 12.14 -8.11 5.91
N THR A 72 12.18 -8.24 7.24
CA THR A 72 12.75 -9.40 7.92
C THR A 72 11.87 -10.65 7.73
N LEU A 73 10.55 -10.50 7.89
CA LEU A 73 9.61 -11.63 7.91
C LEU A 73 9.12 -12.02 6.50
N PHE A 74 9.08 -11.06 5.58
CA PHE A 74 8.55 -11.23 4.22
C PHE A 74 9.54 -10.71 3.16
N PRO A 75 10.76 -11.28 3.09
CA PRO A 75 11.86 -10.71 2.30
C PRO A 75 11.60 -10.66 0.79
N LEU A 76 10.69 -11.52 0.29
CA LEU A 76 10.34 -11.60 -1.14
C LEU A 76 9.29 -10.57 -1.57
N ASN A 77 8.80 -9.72 -0.68
CA ASN A 77 7.94 -8.61 -1.07
C ASN A 77 8.71 -7.65 -2.01
N LYS A 78 8.02 -7.15 -3.04
CA LYS A 78 8.60 -6.25 -4.05
C LYS A 78 8.33 -4.77 -3.80
N GLY A 79 7.69 -4.44 -2.69
CA GLY A 79 7.27 -3.09 -2.39
C GLY A 79 6.26 -3.05 -1.25
N ILE A 80 6.17 -1.88 -0.63
CA ILE A 80 5.28 -1.62 0.50
C ILE A 80 4.45 -0.39 0.16
N SER A 81 3.14 -0.45 0.41
CA SER A 81 2.29 0.75 0.41
C SER A 81 1.72 1.00 1.80
N ILE A 82 1.65 2.26 2.20
CA ILE A 82 1.18 2.71 3.50
C ILE A 82 -0.18 3.37 3.28
N GLN A 83 -1.26 2.64 3.58
CA GLN A 83 -2.64 3.07 3.35
C GLN A 83 -3.13 3.81 4.60
N SER A 84 -3.16 5.14 4.59
CA SER A 84 -3.59 5.93 5.74
C SER A 84 -5.05 5.68 6.10
N GLU A 85 -5.29 5.32 7.36
CA GLU A 85 -6.63 5.39 7.96
C GLU A 85 -6.87 6.79 8.56
N CYS A 86 -8.09 7.03 9.08
CA CYS A 86 -8.51 8.35 9.54
C CYS A 86 -7.55 9.06 10.51
N PRO A 87 -6.96 8.40 11.54
CA PRO A 87 -6.15 9.11 12.53
C PRO A 87 -4.87 9.74 11.96
N ILE A 88 -4.28 9.15 10.92
CA ILE A 88 -2.95 9.53 10.41
C ILE A 88 -2.94 11.01 10.00
N GLY A 89 -3.94 11.44 9.22
CA GLY A 89 -4.05 12.82 8.79
C GLY A 89 -4.48 13.79 9.89
N LEU A 90 -5.15 13.30 10.95
CA LEU A 90 -5.63 14.13 12.05
C LEU A 90 -4.52 14.45 13.06
N ILE A 91 -3.63 13.50 13.31
CA ILE A 91 -2.51 13.68 14.27
C ILE A 91 -1.26 14.27 13.60
N GLY A 92 -1.23 14.35 12.27
CA GLY A 92 -0.16 14.99 11.52
C GLY A 92 1.10 14.14 11.32
N ASP A 93 0.98 12.81 11.33
CA ASP A 93 2.07 11.89 10.97
C ASP A 93 2.60 12.18 9.56
N ASP A 94 3.91 12.12 9.34
CA ASP A 94 4.59 12.38 8.06
C ASP A 94 5.05 11.06 7.39
N ILE A 95 4.08 10.31 6.87
CA ILE A 95 4.34 9.04 6.20
C ILE A 95 5.16 9.20 4.91
N GLU A 96 5.16 10.37 4.28
CA GLU A 96 5.97 10.67 3.09
C GLU A 96 7.45 10.73 3.45
N ALA A 97 7.80 11.40 4.56
CA ALA A 97 9.18 11.43 5.05
C ALA A 97 9.67 10.02 5.41
N VAL A 98 8.86 9.24 6.14
CA VAL A 98 9.18 7.84 6.47
C VAL A 98 9.37 7.01 5.20
N SER A 99 8.47 7.15 4.22
CA SER A 99 8.53 6.42 2.95
C SER A 99 9.78 6.74 2.14
N LYS A 100 10.20 8.01 2.06
CA LYS A 100 11.42 8.40 1.33
C LYS A 100 12.67 7.81 1.98
N VAL A 101 12.78 7.92 3.31
CA VAL A 101 13.93 7.39 4.06
C VAL A 101 14.02 5.87 3.89
N LYS A 102 12.92 5.15 4.17
CA LYS A 102 12.89 3.68 4.09
C LYS A 102 12.97 3.16 2.66
N GLY A 103 12.37 3.84 1.69
CA GLY A 103 12.49 3.49 0.28
C GLY A 103 13.94 3.60 -0.24
N ALA A 104 14.68 4.62 0.20
CA ALA A 104 16.09 4.77 -0.12
C ALA A 104 16.96 3.71 0.58
N GLU A 105 16.71 3.44 1.87
CA GLU A 105 17.43 2.43 2.66
C GLU A 105 17.27 1.01 2.07
N LEU A 106 16.05 0.65 1.68
CA LEU A 106 15.70 -0.69 1.20
C LEU A 106 15.91 -0.87 -0.31
N ASN A 107 16.11 0.22 -1.05
CA ASN A 107 16.07 0.25 -2.51
C ASN A 107 14.80 -0.42 -3.10
N LYS A 108 13.65 -0.21 -2.44
CA LYS A 108 12.34 -0.73 -2.83
C LYS A 108 11.31 0.40 -2.85
N PRO A 109 10.23 0.29 -3.63
CA PRO A 109 9.13 1.25 -3.53
C PRO A 109 8.47 1.13 -2.15
N VAL A 110 8.55 2.20 -1.36
CA VAL A 110 7.77 2.41 -0.15
C VAL A 110 6.86 3.60 -0.44
N VAL A 111 5.54 3.36 -0.47
CA VAL A 111 4.59 4.23 -1.14
C VAL A 111 3.56 4.79 -0.14
N PRO A 112 3.60 6.09 0.20
CA PRO A 112 2.64 6.72 1.09
C PRO A 112 1.33 7.00 0.35
N VAL A 113 0.20 6.56 0.90
CA VAL A 113 -1.13 6.78 0.33
C VAL A 113 -2.01 7.50 1.34
N ARG A 114 -2.19 8.81 1.15
CA ARG A 114 -3.07 9.67 1.97
C ARG A 114 -4.55 9.46 1.65
N CYS A 115 -5.03 8.25 1.93
CA CYS A 115 -6.41 7.82 1.67
C CYS A 115 -7.28 7.80 2.93
N GLU A 116 -7.05 8.73 3.86
CA GLU A 116 -7.82 8.84 5.10
C GLU A 116 -9.32 8.94 4.80
N GLY A 117 -10.14 8.16 5.50
CA GLY A 117 -11.56 7.98 5.17
C GLY A 117 -12.43 9.23 5.31
N PHE A 118 -11.94 10.29 5.95
CA PHE A 118 -12.62 11.58 6.03
C PHE A 118 -12.43 12.44 4.76
N ARG A 119 -11.52 12.06 3.85
CA ARG A 119 -11.27 12.81 2.62
C ARG A 119 -12.34 12.50 1.58
N GLY A 120 -12.92 13.55 0.99
CA GLY A 120 -13.94 13.42 -0.04
C GLY A 120 -15.28 12.96 0.53
N VAL A 121 -16.08 12.30 -0.30
CA VAL A 121 -17.47 11.93 0.04
C VAL A 121 -17.80 10.46 -0.25
N SER A 122 -16.88 9.73 -0.87
CA SER A 122 -17.04 8.31 -1.24
C SER A 122 -15.70 7.69 -1.63
N GLN A 123 -15.73 6.41 -1.97
CA GLN A 123 -14.60 5.65 -2.51
C GLN A 123 -13.96 6.32 -3.75
N SER A 124 -14.71 7.17 -4.46
CA SER A 124 -14.27 7.83 -5.68
C SER A 124 -13.00 8.66 -5.48
N LEU A 125 -12.91 9.46 -4.41
CA LEU A 125 -11.69 10.23 -4.16
C LEU A 125 -10.51 9.33 -3.82
N GLY A 126 -10.76 8.21 -3.13
CA GLY A 126 -9.74 7.18 -2.89
C GLY A 126 -9.18 6.59 -4.19
N HIS A 127 -9.99 6.45 -5.25
CA HIS A 127 -9.49 6.04 -6.56
C HIS A 127 -8.57 7.09 -7.18
N HIS A 128 -8.94 8.37 -7.11
CA HIS A 128 -8.10 9.46 -7.63
C HIS A 128 -6.75 9.50 -6.90
N ILE A 129 -6.78 9.52 -5.56
CA ILE A 129 -5.57 9.51 -4.73
C ILE A 129 -4.68 8.31 -5.06
N ALA A 130 -5.27 7.12 -5.20
CA ALA A 130 -4.48 5.93 -5.53
C ALA A 130 -3.79 6.06 -6.90
N ASN A 131 -4.48 6.59 -7.92
CA ASN A 131 -3.89 6.81 -9.25
C ASN A 131 -2.76 7.85 -9.22
N ASP A 132 -2.95 8.97 -8.53
CA ASP A 132 -1.91 9.99 -8.37
C ASP A 132 -0.67 9.42 -7.69
N VAL A 133 -0.85 8.61 -6.66
CA VAL A 133 0.27 7.99 -5.95
C VAL A 133 0.99 6.95 -6.83
N ILE A 134 0.27 6.18 -7.65
CA ILE A 134 0.90 5.28 -8.65
C ILE A 134 1.74 6.10 -9.64
N ARG A 135 1.21 7.22 -10.14
CA ARG A 135 1.93 8.15 -11.02
C ARG A 135 3.19 8.69 -10.37
N ASP A 136 3.13 9.09 -9.11
CA ASP A 136 4.22 9.82 -8.47
C ASP A 136 5.31 8.91 -7.89
N TRP A 137 4.96 7.69 -7.45
CA TRP A 137 5.87 6.82 -6.70
C TRP A 137 6.24 5.51 -7.39
N VAL A 138 5.45 5.04 -8.36
CA VAL A 138 5.63 3.72 -8.97
C VAL A 138 6.05 3.81 -10.42
N LEU A 139 5.26 4.48 -11.27
CA LEU A 139 5.54 4.54 -12.71
C LEU A 139 6.94 5.06 -13.07
N PRO A 140 7.47 6.14 -12.43
CA PRO A 140 8.76 6.71 -12.81
C PRO A 140 9.96 5.79 -12.53
N ARG A 141 9.78 4.75 -11.72
CA ARG A 141 10.89 3.86 -11.31
C ARG A 141 11.43 3.02 -12.48
N ARG A 142 10.70 2.93 -13.59
CA ARG A 142 11.11 2.19 -14.79
C ARG A 142 11.29 3.07 -16.02
N ASP A 143 11.28 4.40 -15.88
CA ASP A 143 11.44 5.31 -17.02
C ASP A 143 12.78 5.12 -17.75
N ALA A 144 13.80 4.61 -17.04
CA ALA A 144 15.13 4.32 -17.59
C ALA A 144 15.36 2.83 -17.93
N GLU A 145 14.39 1.94 -17.68
CA GLU A 145 14.52 0.51 -17.98
C GLU A 145 14.08 0.22 -19.42
N GLU A 146 14.94 -0.45 -20.20
CA GLU A 146 14.55 -0.93 -21.53
C GLU A 146 13.57 -2.11 -21.41
N PHE A 147 12.46 -2.01 -22.12
CA PHE A 147 11.50 -3.11 -22.31
C PHE A 147 11.46 -3.50 -23.78
N ALA A 148 11.70 -4.78 -24.06
CA ALA A 148 11.62 -5.33 -25.42
C ALA A 148 10.15 -5.46 -25.84
N GLY A 149 9.57 -4.35 -26.26
CA GLY A 149 8.17 -4.28 -26.66
C GLY A 149 7.87 -4.84 -28.05
N THR A 150 6.59 -4.95 -28.35
CA THR A 150 6.04 -5.41 -29.64
C THR A 150 4.99 -4.43 -30.18
N PRO A 151 4.62 -4.50 -31.46
CA PRO A 151 3.52 -3.70 -32.02
C PRO A 151 2.13 -4.00 -31.44
N TYR A 152 2.01 -5.01 -30.59
CA TYR A 152 0.73 -5.49 -30.05
C TYR A 152 0.64 -5.36 -28.52
N ASP A 153 1.58 -4.65 -27.90
CA ASP A 153 1.59 -4.45 -26.46
C ASP A 153 0.37 -3.63 -26.02
N ILE A 154 -0.42 -4.20 -25.12
CA ILE A 154 -1.60 -3.56 -24.52
C ILE A 154 -1.61 -3.79 -23.02
N ALA A 155 -2.25 -2.88 -22.29
CA ALA A 155 -2.54 -3.02 -20.87
C ALA A 155 -4.04 -2.90 -20.64
N ILE A 156 -4.58 -3.79 -19.80
CA ILE A 156 -5.96 -3.66 -19.31
C ILE A 156 -5.93 -2.71 -18.11
N ILE A 157 -6.67 -1.60 -18.18
CA ILE A 157 -6.71 -0.59 -17.14
C ILE A 157 -8.09 -0.58 -16.48
N GLY A 158 -8.13 -0.68 -15.15
CA GLY A 158 -9.37 -0.60 -14.39
C GLY A 158 -10.15 -1.92 -14.26
N ASP A 159 -9.57 -3.05 -14.66
CA ASP A 159 -10.08 -4.38 -14.31
C ASP A 159 -9.32 -4.91 -13.08
N TYR A 160 -10.07 -5.39 -12.09
CA TYR A 160 -9.52 -5.90 -10.84
C TYR A 160 -9.65 -7.41 -10.68
N ASN A 161 -9.97 -8.12 -11.76
CA ASN A 161 -10.07 -9.57 -11.81
C ASN A 161 -11.01 -10.14 -10.74
N ILE A 162 -12.23 -9.62 -10.70
CA ILE A 162 -13.26 -10.15 -9.80
C ILE A 162 -13.72 -11.50 -10.34
N GLY A 163 -13.29 -12.58 -9.69
CA GLY A 163 -13.79 -13.92 -10.00
C GLY A 163 -15.19 -14.06 -9.41
N GLY A 164 -16.19 -14.44 -10.20
CA GLY A 164 -17.58 -14.62 -9.79
C GLY A 164 -18.47 -14.98 -10.96
#